data_AF-A0A367YPG8-F1
#
_entry.id   AF-A0A367YPG8-F1
#
_cell.length_a   1.000
_cell.length_b   1.000
_cell.length_c   1.000
_cell.angle_alpha   90.00
_cell.angle_beta   90.00
_cell.angle_gamma   90.00
#
_symmetry.space_group_name_H-M   'P 1'
#
loop_
_entity.id
_entity.type
_entity.pdbx_description
1 polymer ?
#
loop_
_entity_poly.entity_id
_entity_poly.type
_entity_poly.pdbx_seq_one_letter_code
_entity_poly.pdbx_strand_id
1 'polypeptide(L)'
;MDLYKLTLTLLMASSMLFAIYFAEPAHIKNKHRDDLEVVHHRTKRITILCVVLLMLIPSIVNGGGYFENIKKLGILPGYTTTGSLQADLVNIIKALYFILVLYSSTIFQILIGDFTPFDTEEEGEPMIYAFRDYVLAPVSEELIYRGMMVLIADGDAVLMAMCPYLFGIAHVHHGYQMYVIRQEPLARVLATVGFQFAYTSVFGMVVLWFYVWSGRNLWCCVVLHAVCNLLGIPSFAVLGLRMVKVVYYVLIVVGVVHSYTYLKNM
;
A
#
# COMPACT_ATOMS: atom_id res chain seq x y z
N MET A 1 2.86 1.99 26.52
CA MET A 1 3.41 1.34 25.32
C MET A 1 4.29 0.21 25.78
N ASP A 2 3.89 -1.02 25.48
CA ASP A 2 4.63 -2.24 25.83
C ASP A 2 5.89 -2.34 24.94
N LEU A 3 7.07 -2.45 25.57
CA LEU A 3 8.35 -2.53 24.86
C LEU A 3 8.41 -3.73 23.91
N TYR A 4 7.79 -4.85 24.28
CA TYR A 4 7.73 -6.04 23.43
C TYR A 4 6.96 -5.76 22.13
N LYS A 5 5.75 -5.17 22.24
CA LYS A 5 4.93 -4.81 21.08
C LYS A 5 5.62 -3.77 20.20
N LEU A 6 6.22 -2.73 20.78
CA LEU A 6 6.97 -1.73 20.04
C LEU A 6 8.12 -2.35 19.25
N THR A 7 8.92 -3.20 19.88
CA THR A 7 10.05 -3.87 19.24
C THR A 7 9.56 -4.72 18.07
N LEU A 8 8.51 -5.51 18.26
CA LEU A 8 7.97 -6.37 17.21
C LEU A 8 7.39 -5.56 16.04
N THR A 9 6.71 -4.45 16.31
CA THR A 9 6.21 -3.53 15.27
C THR A 9 7.33 -2.89 14.46
N LEU A 10 8.43 -2.47 15.10
CA LEU A 10 9.60 -1.91 14.39
C LEU A 10 10.31 -2.98 13.54
N LEU A 11 10.46 -4.19 14.08
CA LEU A 11 10.98 -5.33 13.32
C LEU A 11 10.09 -5.62 12.11
N MET A 12 8.77 -5.61 12.28
CA MET A 12 7.81 -5.82 11.21
C MET A 12 7.93 -4.76 10.11
N ALA A 13 7.95 -3.47 10.48
CA ALA A 13 8.10 -2.37 9.54
C ALA A 13 9.40 -2.44 8.72
N SER A 14 10.49 -2.90 9.33
CA SER A 14 11.79 -3.05 8.64
C SER A 14 11.96 -4.36 7.87
N SER A 15 11.12 -5.36 8.13
CA SER A 15 11.27 -6.73 7.61
C SER A 15 11.26 -6.83 6.09
N MET A 16 10.41 -6.02 5.43
CA MET A 16 10.29 -6.03 3.98
C MET A 16 11.55 -5.46 3.29
N LEU A 17 12.05 -4.33 3.78
CA LEU A 17 13.31 -3.74 3.31
C LEU A 17 14.48 -4.70 3.54
N PHE A 18 14.53 -5.32 4.72
CA PHE A 18 15.52 -6.35 5.02
C PHE A 18 15.43 -7.51 4.03
N ALA A 19 14.24 -8.03 3.76
CA ALA A 19 14.02 -9.11 2.81
C ALA A 19 14.32 -8.74 1.36
N ILE A 20 14.37 -7.46 1.00
CA ILE A 20 14.75 -7.03 -0.36
C ILE A 20 16.26 -6.86 -0.46
N TYR A 21 16.88 -6.16 0.49
CA TYR A 21 18.26 -5.67 0.34
C TYR A 21 19.32 -6.48 1.10
N PHE A 22 18.95 -7.24 2.13
CA PHE A 22 19.92 -8.00 2.90
C PHE A 22 20.53 -9.13 2.05
N ALA A 23 21.85 -9.26 2.03
CA ALA A 23 22.56 -10.33 1.32
C ALA A 23 22.18 -10.48 -0.17
N GLU A 24 21.91 -9.37 -0.87
CA GLU A 24 21.64 -9.38 -2.31
C GLU A 24 22.86 -9.92 -3.10
N PRO A 25 22.68 -10.92 -3.98
CA PRO A 25 23.77 -11.51 -4.77
C PRO A 25 24.51 -10.49 -5.64
N ALA A 26 25.83 -10.66 -5.78
CA ALA A 26 26.68 -9.73 -6.51
C ALA A 26 26.27 -9.52 -7.99
N HIS A 27 25.70 -10.54 -8.64
CA HIS A 27 25.25 -10.46 -10.04
C HIS A 27 23.98 -9.61 -10.24
N ILE A 28 23.21 -9.32 -9.17
CA ILE A 28 22.00 -8.48 -9.25
C ILE A 28 22.09 -7.15 -8.52
N LYS A 29 23.05 -6.98 -7.60
CA LYS A 29 23.16 -5.82 -6.69
C LYS A 29 23.15 -4.43 -7.36
N ASN A 30 23.68 -4.33 -8.58
CA ASN A 30 23.76 -3.06 -9.33
C ASN A 30 22.83 -3.02 -10.54
N LYS A 31 21.99 -4.05 -10.73
CA LYS A 31 21.04 -4.10 -11.84
C LYS A 31 19.87 -3.15 -11.57
N HIS A 32 19.18 -2.78 -12.64
CA HIS A 32 17.96 -1.98 -12.54
C HIS A 32 16.90 -2.75 -11.74
N ARG A 33 16.02 -2.01 -11.03
CA ARG A 33 14.94 -2.62 -10.22
C ARG A 33 14.00 -3.49 -11.04
N ASP A 34 13.88 -3.21 -12.34
CA ASP A 34 13.03 -3.92 -13.29
C ASP A 34 13.83 -4.91 -14.15
N ASP A 35 15.08 -5.24 -13.79
CA ASP A 35 15.74 -6.41 -14.37
C ASP A 35 15.03 -7.69 -13.91
N LEU A 36 14.77 -8.62 -14.84
CA LEU A 36 13.97 -9.80 -14.60
C LEU A 36 14.54 -10.69 -13.47
N GLU A 37 15.86 -10.81 -13.35
CA GLU A 37 16.49 -11.57 -12.26
C GLU A 37 16.27 -10.89 -10.91
N VAL A 38 16.36 -9.56 -10.87
CA VAL A 38 16.07 -8.75 -9.67
C VAL A 38 14.61 -8.94 -9.25
N VAL A 39 13.68 -8.88 -10.21
CA VAL A 39 12.24 -9.04 -9.95
C VAL A 39 11.92 -10.45 -9.42
N HIS A 40 12.44 -11.50 -10.05
CA HIS A 40 12.25 -12.86 -9.55
C HIS A 40 12.86 -13.06 -8.16
N HIS A 41 14.07 -12.54 -7.93
CA HIS A 41 14.75 -12.64 -6.63
C HIS A 41 13.94 -11.97 -5.52
N ARG A 42 13.52 -10.71 -5.73
CA ARG A 42 12.75 -9.95 -4.74
C ARG A 42 11.36 -10.55 -4.51
N THR A 43 10.67 -10.93 -5.58
CA THR A 43 9.36 -11.62 -5.50
C THR A 43 9.46 -12.88 -4.65
N LYS A 44 10.46 -13.74 -4.91
CA LYS A 44 10.66 -14.96 -4.12
C LYS A 44 10.89 -14.66 -2.63
N ARG A 45 11.74 -13.66 -2.32
CA ARG A 45 12.05 -13.32 -0.93
C ARG A 45 10.88 -12.72 -0.17
N ILE A 46 10.10 -11.84 -0.82
CA ILE A 46 8.89 -11.27 -0.22
C ILE A 46 7.84 -12.36 0.03
N THR A 47 7.64 -13.28 -0.92
CA THR A 47 6.73 -14.42 -0.72
C THR A 47 7.15 -15.29 0.46
N ILE A 48 8.44 -15.65 0.55
CA ILE A 48 8.97 -16.43 1.68
C ILE A 48 8.78 -15.68 2.99
N LEU A 49 9.10 -14.39 3.03
CA LEU A 49 8.88 -13.55 4.21
C LEU A 49 7.42 -13.58 4.66
N CYS A 50 6.48 -13.34 3.74
CA CYS A 50 5.05 -13.34 4.06
C CYS A 50 4.58 -14.69 4.63
N VAL A 51 5.02 -15.80 4.05
CA VAL A 51 4.68 -17.15 4.53
C VAL A 51 5.25 -17.39 5.94
N VAL A 52 6.51 -17.04 6.17
CA VAL A 52 7.16 -17.19 7.49
C VAL A 52 6.45 -16.34 8.54
N LEU A 53 6.19 -15.07 8.24
CA LEU A 53 5.52 -14.16 9.16
C LEU A 53 4.06 -14.56 9.43
N LEU A 54 3.36 -15.12 8.45
CA LEU A 54 1.99 -15.61 8.62
C LEU A 54 1.92 -16.80 9.59
N MET A 55 2.95 -17.63 9.65
CA MET A 55 3.06 -18.70 10.66
C MET A 55 3.52 -18.16 12.02
N LEU A 56 4.48 -17.23 12.02
CA LEU A 56 5.13 -16.75 13.24
C LEU A 56 4.27 -15.77 14.04
N ILE A 57 3.82 -14.68 13.41
CA ILE A 57 3.20 -13.55 14.11
C ILE A 57 1.92 -13.93 14.84
N PRO A 58 0.96 -14.63 14.20
CA PRO A 58 -0.25 -15.07 14.89
C PRO A 58 0.03 -16.06 16.04
N SER A 59 1.19 -16.74 16.03
CA SER A 59 1.59 -17.68 17.08
C SER A 59 2.20 -17.00 18.31
N ILE A 60 2.83 -15.83 18.14
CA ILE A 60 3.55 -15.13 19.23
C ILE A 60 2.77 -13.95 19.81
N VAL A 61 1.81 -13.40 19.07
CA VAL A 61 1.00 -12.27 19.56
C VAL A 61 -0.02 -12.76 20.60
N ASN A 62 0.11 -12.22 21.81
CA ASN A 62 -0.85 -12.43 22.89
C ASN A 62 -2.19 -11.76 22.57
N GLY A 63 -3.32 -12.46 22.78
CA GLY A 63 -4.65 -11.90 22.51
C GLY A 63 -5.63 -12.82 21.78
N GLY A 64 -5.30 -14.11 21.67
CA GLY A 64 -6.11 -15.19 21.08
C GLY A 64 -5.25 -16.42 20.81
N GLY A 65 -5.87 -17.55 20.46
CA GLY A 65 -5.14 -18.67 19.84
C GLY A 65 -4.74 -18.34 18.41
N TYR A 66 -3.86 -19.14 17.81
CA TYR A 66 -3.36 -18.94 16.43
C TYR A 66 -4.49 -18.66 15.42
N PHE A 67 -5.56 -19.47 15.44
CA PHE A 67 -6.67 -19.32 14.50
C PHE A 67 -7.49 -18.05 14.71
N GLU A 68 -7.66 -17.59 15.96
CA GLU A 68 -8.31 -16.30 16.24
C GLU A 68 -7.48 -15.13 15.73
N ASN A 69 -6.15 -15.23 15.88
CA ASN A 69 -5.23 -14.24 15.33
C ASN A 69 -5.24 -14.25 13.79
N ILE A 70 -5.31 -15.41 13.14
CA ILE A 70 -5.49 -15.53 11.68
C ILE A 70 -6.82 -14.90 11.23
N LYS A 71 -7.92 -15.14 11.97
CA LYS A 71 -9.23 -14.51 11.70
C LYS A 71 -9.13 -12.99 11.76
N LYS A 72 -8.39 -12.46 12.74
CA LYS A 72 -8.11 -11.01 12.90
C LYS A 72 -7.23 -10.43 11.80
N LEU A 73 -6.49 -11.23 11.02
CA LEU A 73 -5.72 -10.73 9.87
C LEU A 73 -6.60 -10.43 8.65
N GLY A 74 -7.81 -10.97 8.58
CA GLY A 74 -8.75 -10.59 7.52
C GLY A 74 -8.48 -11.17 6.15
N ILE A 75 -7.66 -12.22 6.05
CA ILE A 75 -7.16 -12.75 4.78
C ILE A 75 -8.25 -13.47 3.99
N LEU A 76 -9.20 -14.12 4.67
CA LEU A 76 -10.25 -14.93 4.06
C LEU A 76 -11.62 -14.27 4.24
N PRO A 77 -12.22 -13.69 3.18
CA PRO A 77 -13.58 -13.16 3.22
C PRO A 77 -14.57 -14.24 3.69
N GLY A 78 -15.49 -13.86 4.57
CA GLY A 78 -16.42 -14.77 5.26
C GLY A 78 -15.86 -15.41 6.53
N TYR A 79 -14.53 -15.39 6.71
CA TYR A 79 -13.85 -15.81 7.94
C TYR A 79 -13.06 -14.66 8.57
N THR A 80 -13.52 -13.43 8.36
CA THR A 80 -13.01 -12.23 9.06
C THR A 80 -13.73 -12.06 10.40
N THR A 81 -13.51 -10.94 11.10
CA THR A 81 -14.25 -10.68 12.35
C THR A 81 -15.74 -10.42 12.13
N THR A 82 -16.17 -10.10 10.90
CA THR A 82 -17.60 -9.97 10.55
C THR A 82 -18.32 -11.31 10.54
N GLY A 83 -17.60 -12.41 10.27
CA GLY A 83 -18.16 -13.75 10.13
C GLY A 83 -19.17 -13.93 8.98
N SER A 84 -19.21 -13.00 8.02
CA SER A 84 -20.18 -13.00 6.92
C SER A 84 -19.51 -12.64 5.59
N LEU A 85 -19.57 -13.58 4.64
CA LEU A 85 -19.03 -13.36 3.29
C LEU A 85 -19.74 -12.18 2.61
N GLN A 86 -21.06 -12.07 2.78
CA GLN A 86 -21.83 -10.97 2.21
C GLN A 86 -21.39 -9.62 2.77
N ALA A 87 -21.19 -9.52 4.09
CA ALA A 87 -20.73 -8.28 4.72
C ALA A 87 -19.33 -7.89 4.20
N ASP A 88 -18.43 -8.87 4.10
CA ASP A 88 -17.08 -8.64 3.60
C ASP A 88 -17.06 -8.17 2.13
N LEU A 89 -17.86 -8.78 1.27
CA LEU A 89 -18.00 -8.37 -0.13
C LEU A 89 -18.57 -6.95 -0.25
N VAL A 90 -19.57 -6.60 0.56
CA VAL A 90 -20.13 -5.24 0.58
C VAL A 90 -19.08 -4.23 1.04
N ASN A 91 -18.26 -4.55 2.04
CA ASN A 91 -17.18 -3.68 2.50
C ASN A 91 -16.11 -3.47 1.43
N ILE A 92 -15.74 -4.53 0.69
CA ILE A 92 -14.82 -4.44 -0.44
C ILE A 92 -15.40 -3.53 -1.55
N ILE A 93 -16.69 -3.67 -1.88
CA ILE A 93 -17.35 -2.81 -2.86
C ILE A 93 -17.36 -1.35 -2.40
N LYS A 94 -17.60 -1.08 -1.11
CA LYS A 94 -17.55 0.28 -0.55
C LYS A 94 -16.15 0.89 -0.62
N ALA A 95 -15.11 0.10 -0.33
CA ALA A 95 -13.72 0.53 -0.48
C ALA A 95 -13.38 0.84 -1.95
N LEU A 96 -13.81 -0.03 -2.88
CA LEU A 96 -13.65 0.18 -4.31
C LEU A 96 -14.38 1.45 -4.79
N TYR A 97 -15.63 1.63 -4.38
CA TYR A 97 -16.39 2.84 -4.69
C TYR A 97 -15.68 4.11 -4.20
N PHE A 98 -15.22 4.10 -2.94
CA PHE A 98 -14.51 5.22 -2.35
C PHE A 98 -13.28 5.63 -3.17
N ILE A 99 -12.42 4.67 -3.53
CA ILE A 99 -11.19 4.98 -4.26
C ILE A 99 -11.46 5.40 -5.71
N LEU A 100 -12.48 4.83 -6.36
CA LEU A 100 -12.85 5.24 -7.72
C LEU A 100 -13.39 6.67 -7.76
N VAL A 101 -14.16 7.11 -6.76
CA VAL A 101 -14.59 8.51 -6.67
C VAL A 101 -13.41 9.44 -6.36
N LEU A 102 -12.53 9.04 -5.43
CA LEU A 102 -11.33 9.81 -5.08
C LEU A 102 -10.43 10.04 -6.30
N TYR A 103 -10.27 9.04 -7.17
CA TYR A 103 -9.46 9.12 -8.39
C TYR A 103 -10.27 9.40 -9.66
N SER A 104 -11.49 9.92 -9.53
CA SER A 104 -12.36 10.20 -10.68
C SER A 104 -11.73 11.16 -11.70
N SER A 105 -10.86 12.08 -11.26
CA SER A 105 -10.10 12.98 -12.14
C SER A 105 -9.11 12.22 -13.03
N THR A 106 -8.37 11.26 -12.48
CA THR A 106 -7.43 10.42 -13.24
C THR A 106 -8.20 9.50 -14.19
N ILE A 107 -9.30 8.90 -13.74
CA ILE A 107 -10.18 8.10 -14.60
C ILE A 107 -10.70 8.94 -15.78
N PHE A 108 -11.08 10.19 -15.54
CA PHE A 108 -11.47 11.11 -16.61
C PHE A 108 -10.33 11.34 -17.62
N GLN A 109 -9.07 11.49 -17.17
CA GLN A 109 -7.91 11.60 -18.07
C GLN A 109 -7.72 10.35 -18.94
N ILE A 110 -7.97 9.16 -18.38
CA ILE A 110 -7.91 7.90 -19.13
C ILE A 110 -8.98 7.88 -20.22
N LEU A 111 -10.21 8.27 -19.88
CA LEU A 111 -11.34 8.25 -20.81
C LEU A 111 -11.17 9.21 -21.99
N ILE A 112 -10.46 10.31 -21.80
CA ILE A 112 -10.15 11.27 -22.89
C ILE A 112 -8.85 10.96 -23.63
N GLY A 113 -8.11 9.92 -23.22
CA GLY A 113 -6.86 9.48 -23.86
C GLY A 113 -5.63 10.32 -23.49
N ASP A 114 -5.69 11.15 -22.46
CA ASP A 114 -4.57 11.99 -22.00
C ASP A 114 -3.61 11.25 -21.06
N PHE A 115 -4.03 10.08 -20.54
CA PHE A 115 -3.25 9.25 -19.63
C PHE A 115 -3.54 7.78 -19.89
N THR A 116 -2.49 6.96 -19.99
CA THR A 116 -2.60 5.50 -20.06
C THR A 116 -2.02 4.92 -18.76
N PRO A 117 -2.84 4.28 -17.90
CA PRO A 117 -2.38 3.75 -16.61
C PRO A 117 -1.55 2.48 -16.78
N PHE A 118 -1.72 1.80 -17.91
CA PHE A 118 -0.81 0.77 -18.37
C PHE A 118 0.15 1.47 -19.31
N ASP A 119 1.45 1.41 -19.02
CA ASP A 119 2.46 1.64 -20.04
C ASP A 119 2.19 0.61 -21.15
N THR A 120 1.46 1.03 -22.19
CA THR A 120 1.26 0.25 -23.42
C THR A 120 2.52 0.22 -24.29
N GLU A 121 3.63 0.77 -23.78
CA GLU A 121 4.98 0.68 -24.29
C GLU A 121 5.66 -0.46 -23.49
N GLU A 122 5.60 -1.74 -23.83
CA GLU A 122 6.01 -2.40 -25.06
C GLU A 122 5.23 -3.73 -25.22
N GLU A 123 4.81 -4.07 -26.44
CA GLU A 123 4.42 -5.46 -26.76
C GLU A 123 5.59 -6.40 -26.39
N GLY A 124 5.47 -7.10 -25.24
CA GLY A 124 6.51 -8.03 -24.78
C GLY A 124 6.93 -7.88 -23.31
N GLU A 125 6.45 -6.88 -22.59
CA GLU A 125 6.69 -6.73 -21.15
C GLU A 125 6.25 -7.99 -20.37
N PRO A 126 7.15 -8.63 -19.60
CA PRO A 126 6.83 -9.79 -18.78
C PRO A 126 5.66 -9.56 -17.83
N MET A 127 4.63 -10.43 -17.89
CA MET A 127 3.45 -10.41 -17.00
C MET A 127 3.78 -10.31 -15.50
N ILE A 128 4.98 -10.74 -15.11
CA ILE A 128 5.47 -10.64 -13.73
C ILE A 128 5.56 -9.19 -13.22
N TYR A 129 5.78 -8.18 -14.07
CA TYR A 129 5.81 -6.79 -13.63
C TYR A 129 4.43 -6.30 -13.21
N ALA A 130 3.42 -6.51 -14.05
CA ALA A 130 2.03 -6.19 -13.70
C ALA A 130 1.56 -6.98 -12.46
N PHE A 131 1.90 -8.26 -12.36
CA PHE A 131 1.60 -9.06 -11.17
C PHE A 131 2.30 -8.51 -9.92
N ARG A 132 3.58 -8.12 -10.03
CA ARG A 132 4.34 -7.52 -8.94
C ARG A 132 3.68 -6.24 -8.46
N ASP A 133 3.38 -5.31 -9.35
CA ASP A 133 2.97 -3.94 -9.00
C ASP A 133 1.51 -3.84 -8.55
N TYR A 134 0.62 -4.67 -9.13
CA TYR A 134 -0.82 -4.56 -8.90
C TYR A 134 -1.40 -5.68 -8.01
N VAL A 135 -0.64 -6.75 -7.75
CA VAL A 135 -1.10 -7.87 -6.92
C VAL A 135 -0.15 -8.12 -5.76
N LEU A 136 1.10 -8.51 -6.04
CA LEU A 136 2.02 -8.95 -5.00
C LEU A 136 2.41 -7.82 -4.04
N ALA A 137 2.78 -6.64 -4.56
CA ALA A 137 3.14 -5.50 -3.72
C ALA A 137 1.97 -5.06 -2.83
N PRO A 138 0.76 -4.78 -3.36
CA PRO A 138 -0.40 -4.50 -2.53
C PRO A 138 -0.68 -5.59 -1.48
N VAL A 139 -0.77 -6.87 -1.87
CA VAL A 139 -1.11 -7.95 -0.94
C VAL A 139 -0.06 -8.10 0.16
N SER A 140 1.23 -8.09 -0.18
CA SER A 140 2.31 -8.27 0.80
C SER A 140 2.44 -7.08 1.74
N GLU A 141 2.35 -5.86 1.23
CA GLU A 141 2.41 -4.65 2.04
C GLU A 141 1.20 -4.50 2.95
N GLU A 142 -0.01 -4.77 2.45
CA GLU A 142 -1.20 -4.80 3.30
C GLU A 142 -1.11 -5.86 4.39
N LEU A 143 -0.68 -7.08 4.05
CA LEU A 143 -0.54 -8.17 5.02
C LEU A 143 0.43 -7.80 6.16
N ILE A 144 1.58 -7.21 5.83
CA ILE A 144 2.60 -6.82 6.81
C ILE A 144 2.14 -5.60 7.62
N TYR A 145 1.80 -4.49 6.97
CA TYR A 145 1.56 -3.21 7.65
C TYR A 145 0.16 -3.08 8.24
N ARG A 146 -0.86 -3.74 7.67
CA ARG A 146 -2.27 -3.63 8.12
C ARG A 146 -2.69 -4.90 8.83
N GLY A 147 -2.34 -6.07 8.31
CA GLY A 147 -2.58 -7.33 8.99
C GLY A 147 -1.75 -7.45 10.27
N MET A 148 -0.45 -7.67 10.10
CA MET A 148 0.45 -8.09 11.18
C MET A 148 0.76 -6.96 12.17
N MET A 149 1.13 -5.77 11.70
CA MET A 149 1.45 -4.65 12.61
C MET A 149 0.26 -4.20 13.44
N VAL A 150 -0.95 -4.15 12.86
CA VAL A 150 -2.17 -3.80 13.61
C VAL A 150 -2.57 -4.91 14.57
N LEU A 151 -2.37 -6.19 14.20
CA LEU A 151 -2.55 -7.32 15.13
C LEU A 151 -1.61 -7.21 16.35
N ILE A 152 -0.34 -6.85 16.13
CA ILE A 152 0.62 -6.61 17.22
C ILE A 152 0.19 -5.42 18.08
N ALA A 153 -0.30 -4.36 17.42
CA ALA A 153 -0.77 -3.13 18.06
C ALA A 153 -2.18 -3.24 18.66
N ASP A 154 -2.82 -4.41 18.62
CA ASP A 154 -4.18 -4.59 19.15
C ASP A 154 -4.23 -4.19 20.63
N GLY A 155 -5.19 -3.33 20.98
CA GLY A 155 -5.32 -2.74 22.31
C GLY A 155 -4.29 -1.65 22.68
N ASP A 156 -3.38 -1.25 21.79
CA ASP A 156 -2.46 -0.11 21.98
C ASP A 156 -2.69 0.95 20.90
N ALA A 157 -3.52 1.96 21.24
CA ALA A 157 -3.92 3.01 20.31
C ALA A 157 -2.73 3.86 19.79
N VAL A 158 -1.69 4.04 20.61
CA VAL A 158 -0.50 4.80 20.21
C VAL A 158 0.26 4.01 19.16
N LEU A 159 0.50 2.72 19.40
CA LEU A 159 1.21 1.87 18.44
C LEU A 159 0.42 1.69 17.14
N MET A 160 -0.91 1.61 17.22
CA MET A 160 -1.78 1.58 16.05
C MET A 160 -1.69 2.87 15.24
N ALA A 161 -1.69 4.03 15.90
CA ALA A 161 -1.50 5.33 15.25
C ALA A 161 -0.10 5.49 14.62
N MET A 162 0.91 4.75 15.07
CA MET A 162 2.25 4.75 14.46
C MET A 162 2.32 3.96 13.14
N CYS A 163 1.44 2.99 12.91
CA CYS A 163 1.53 2.07 11.77
C CYS A 163 1.53 2.81 10.40
N PRO A 164 0.65 3.80 10.14
CA PRO A 164 0.69 4.57 8.89
C PRO A 164 2.00 5.32 8.65
N TYR A 165 2.61 5.87 9.71
CA TYR A 165 3.87 6.58 9.60
C TYR A 165 5.04 5.63 9.35
N LEU A 166 5.03 4.45 9.96
CA LEU A 166 6.04 3.42 9.68
C LEU A 166 5.95 2.91 8.24
N PHE A 167 4.74 2.78 7.69
CA PHE A 167 4.54 2.51 6.27
C PHE A 167 5.14 3.63 5.40
N GLY A 168 4.92 4.89 5.76
CA GLY A 168 5.54 6.00 5.04
C GLY A 168 7.07 6.07 5.16
N ILE A 169 7.62 5.80 6.35
CA ILE A 169 9.07 5.74 6.58
C ILE A 169 9.72 4.66 5.72
N ALA A 170 9.04 3.53 5.52
CA ALA A 170 9.58 2.46 4.68
C ALA A 170 9.86 2.93 3.25
N HIS A 171 9.17 3.94 2.75
CA HIS A 171 9.38 4.52 1.42
C HIS A 171 10.51 5.57 1.36
N VAL A 172 10.94 6.09 2.51
CA VAL A 172 12.05 7.06 2.60
C VAL A 172 13.37 6.47 2.06
N HIS A 173 13.50 5.14 2.05
CA HIS A 173 14.69 4.46 1.51
C HIS A 173 14.97 4.81 0.03
N HIS A 174 13.97 5.22 -0.76
CA HIS A 174 14.19 5.67 -2.13
C HIS A 174 15.11 6.90 -2.20
N GLY A 175 15.11 7.73 -1.16
CA GLY A 175 16.03 8.86 -1.02
C GLY A 175 17.50 8.45 -1.03
N TYR A 176 17.84 7.27 -0.49
CA TYR A 176 19.21 6.74 -0.55
C TYR A 176 19.64 6.50 -1.99
N GLN A 177 18.77 5.88 -2.80
CA GLN A 177 19.06 5.64 -4.22
C GLN A 177 19.21 6.96 -4.99
N MET A 178 18.34 7.95 -4.73
CA MET A 178 18.43 9.25 -5.40
C MET A 178 19.71 10.01 -5.03
N TYR A 179 20.07 10.03 -3.75
CA TYR A 179 21.22 10.80 -3.26
C TYR A 179 22.55 10.10 -3.53
N VAL A 180 22.68 8.82 -3.17
CA VAL A 180 23.96 8.10 -3.20
C VAL A 180 24.25 7.53 -4.58
N ILE A 181 23.23 6.97 -5.26
CA ILE A 181 23.44 6.29 -6.55
C ILE A 181 23.29 7.27 -7.71
N ARG A 182 22.20 8.05 -7.73
CA ARG A 182 21.91 8.99 -8.83
C ARG A 182 22.54 10.37 -8.64
N GLN A 183 23.11 10.66 -7.46
CA GLN A 183 23.76 11.94 -7.15
C GLN A 183 22.85 13.15 -7.41
N GLU A 184 21.55 13.00 -7.13
CA GLU A 184 20.58 14.08 -7.29
C GLU A 184 20.78 15.19 -6.25
N PRO A 185 20.46 16.47 -6.57
CA PRO A 185 20.58 17.57 -5.62
C PRO A 185 19.79 17.31 -4.33
N LEU A 186 20.40 17.56 -3.18
CA LEU A 186 19.81 17.28 -1.86
C LEU A 186 18.41 17.89 -1.70
N ALA A 187 18.20 19.12 -2.18
CA ALA A 187 16.89 19.78 -2.12
C ALA A 187 15.79 18.99 -2.86
N ARG A 188 16.13 18.42 -4.03
CA ARG A 188 15.21 17.56 -4.79
C ARG A 188 14.92 16.25 -4.07
N VAL A 189 15.96 15.62 -3.51
CA VAL A 189 15.83 14.38 -2.73
C VAL A 189 14.90 14.60 -1.54
N LEU A 190 15.13 15.64 -0.74
CA LEU A 190 14.33 15.97 0.43
C LEU A 190 12.87 16.29 0.07
N ALA A 191 12.64 17.03 -1.01
CA ALA A 191 11.30 17.33 -1.48
C ALA A 191 10.55 16.06 -1.91
N THR A 192 11.18 15.19 -2.70
CA THR A 192 10.57 13.94 -3.17
C THR A 192 10.26 12.99 -2.02
N VAL A 193 11.24 12.76 -1.14
CA VAL A 193 11.09 11.86 0.02
C VAL A 193 10.08 12.40 1.02
N GLY A 194 10.10 13.71 1.28
CA GLY A 194 9.15 14.36 2.18
C GLY A 194 7.71 14.26 1.66
N PHE A 195 7.52 14.51 0.37
CA PHE A 195 6.22 14.31 -0.28
C PHE A 195 5.78 12.85 -0.25
N GLN A 196 6.66 11.92 -0.59
CA GLN A 196 6.37 10.49 -0.58
C GLN A 196 5.98 10.03 0.82
N PHE A 197 6.72 10.42 1.86
CA PHE A 197 6.40 10.11 3.26
C PHE A 197 5.02 10.67 3.65
N ALA A 198 4.72 11.93 3.34
CA ALA A 198 3.44 12.54 3.68
C ALA A 198 2.27 11.83 2.96
N TYR A 199 2.40 11.61 1.66
CA TYR A 199 1.38 10.96 0.84
C TYR A 199 1.10 9.52 1.31
N THR A 200 2.16 8.72 1.44
CA THR A 200 2.03 7.32 1.87
C THR A 200 1.54 7.18 3.31
N SER A 201 1.88 8.12 4.20
CA SER A 201 1.35 8.15 5.57
C SER A 201 -0.16 8.45 5.57
N VAL A 202 -0.62 9.45 4.80
CA VAL A 202 -2.05 9.77 4.68
C VAL A 202 -2.82 8.60 4.07
N PHE A 203 -2.29 8.00 3.00
CA PHE A 203 -2.84 6.77 2.42
C PHE A 203 -2.93 5.66 3.47
N GLY A 204 -1.86 5.42 4.23
CA GLY A 204 -1.82 4.45 5.32
C GLY A 204 -2.91 4.71 6.38
N MET A 205 -3.20 5.97 6.71
CA MET A 205 -4.27 6.32 7.66
C MET A 205 -5.65 5.98 7.09
N VAL A 206 -5.92 6.32 5.83
CA VAL A 206 -7.20 5.99 5.16
C VAL A 206 -7.40 4.47 5.09
N VAL A 207 -6.37 3.75 4.69
CA VAL A 207 -6.43 2.28 4.58
C VAL A 207 -6.59 1.63 5.95
N LEU A 208 -5.87 2.12 6.98
CA LEU A 208 -6.04 1.65 8.36
C LEU A 208 -7.47 1.89 8.86
N TRP A 209 -8.05 3.06 8.56
CA TRP A 209 -9.43 3.35 8.89
C TRP A 209 -10.38 2.33 8.24
N PHE A 210 -10.23 2.04 6.94
CA PHE A 210 -11.03 1.03 6.25
C PHE A 210 -10.83 -0.38 6.83
N TYR A 211 -9.59 -0.73 7.20
CA TYR A 211 -9.30 -2.01 7.82
C TYR A 211 -10.07 -2.20 9.13
N VAL A 212 -10.04 -1.19 10.01
CA VAL A 212 -10.74 -1.25 11.30
C VAL A 212 -12.26 -1.20 11.10
N TRP A 213 -12.75 -0.24 10.31
CA TRP A 213 -14.17 -0.04 10.04
C TRP A 213 -14.85 -1.28 9.41
N SER A 214 -14.15 -1.95 8.49
CA SER A 214 -14.68 -3.14 7.80
C SER A 214 -14.69 -4.43 8.64
N GLY A 215 -14.27 -4.39 9.90
CA GLY A 215 -14.12 -5.58 10.73
C GLY A 215 -12.87 -6.39 10.37
N ARG A 216 -11.73 -5.70 10.18
CA ARG A 216 -10.45 -6.31 9.81
C ARG A 216 -10.56 -7.12 8.53
N ASN A 217 -11.11 -6.54 7.47
CA ASN A 217 -11.12 -7.14 6.14
C ASN A 217 -9.92 -6.62 5.33
N LEU A 218 -8.93 -7.49 5.12
CA LEU A 218 -7.68 -7.11 4.45
C LEU A 218 -7.91 -6.72 2.99
N TRP A 219 -8.90 -7.32 2.32
CA TRP A 219 -9.18 -7.07 0.91
C TRP A 219 -9.72 -5.68 0.64
N CYS A 220 -10.36 -5.03 1.62
CA CYS A 220 -10.67 -3.60 1.52
C CYS A 220 -9.38 -2.81 1.31
N CYS A 221 -8.32 -3.16 2.04
CA CYS A 221 -7.04 -2.48 1.99
C CYS A 221 -6.30 -2.78 0.68
N VAL A 222 -6.28 -4.05 0.27
CA VAL A 222 -5.59 -4.51 -0.95
C VAL A 222 -6.18 -3.83 -2.18
N VAL A 223 -7.52 -3.70 -2.25
CA VAL A 223 -8.17 -3.03 -3.38
C VAL A 223 -7.87 -1.53 -3.40
N LEU A 224 -7.93 -0.85 -2.25
CA LEU A 224 -7.53 0.57 -2.17
C LEU A 224 -6.10 0.79 -2.66
N HIS A 225 -5.18 -0.10 -2.26
CA HIS A 225 -3.78 -0.03 -2.64
C HIS A 225 -3.55 -0.37 -4.11
N ALA A 226 -4.10 -1.47 -4.62
CA ALA A 226 -3.95 -1.84 -6.01
C ALA A 226 -4.47 -0.76 -6.96
N VAL A 227 -5.63 -0.16 -6.64
CA VAL A 227 -6.18 0.96 -7.44
C VAL A 227 -5.32 2.22 -7.32
N CYS A 228 -4.81 2.54 -6.13
CA CYS A 228 -3.88 3.64 -5.94
C CYS A 228 -2.58 3.46 -6.74
N ASN A 229 -2.02 2.24 -6.76
CA ASN A 229 -0.84 1.92 -7.56
C ASN A 229 -1.11 2.03 -9.05
N LEU A 230 -2.30 1.59 -9.49
CA LEU A 230 -2.70 1.65 -10.90
C LEU A 230 -2.92 3.08 -11.39
N LEU A 231 -3.62 3.91 -10.62
CA LEU A 231 -4.00 5.24 -11.05
C LEU A 231 -2.91 6.28 -10.77
N GLY A 232 -2.07 6.04 -9.76
CA GLY A 232 -1.02 6.97 -9.36
C GLY A 232 -1.58 8.33 -8.92
N ILE A 233 -0.71 9.21 -8.45
CA ILE A 233 -1.13 10.54 -7.97
C ILE A 233 -1.66 11.36 -9.16
N PRO A 234 -2.81 12.06 -9.03
CA PRO A 234 -3.30 12.94 -10.08
C PRO A 234 -2.25 13.99 -10.48
N SER A 235 -2.00 14.14 -11.78
CA SER A 235 -1.07 15.14 -12.30
C SER A 235 -1.48 16.56 -11.89
N PHE A 236 -0.53 17.35 -11.41
CA PHE A 236 -0.77 18.76 -11.11
C PHE A 236 -1.00 19.61 -12.37
N ALA A 237 -0.56 19.13 -13.54
CA ALA A 237 -0.69 19.80 -14.82
C ALA A 237 -1.40 18.90 -15.85
N VAL A 238 -2.45 19.43 -16.47
CA VAL A 238 -3.22 18.73 -17.51
C VAL A 238 -3.17 19.52 -18.81
N LEU A 239 -2.93 18.80 -19.91
CA LEU A 239 -2.95 19.32 -21.27
C LEU A 239 -4.40 19.43 -21.78
N GLY A 240 -4.61 19.96 -22.98
CA GLY A 240 -5.94 20.03 -23.58
C GLY A 240 -6.73 21.32 -23.32
N LEU A 241 -8.00 21.30 -23.76
CA LEU A 241 -8.89 22.46 -23.81
C LEU A 241 -9.23 22.99 -22.41
N ARG A 242 -9.58 24.27 -22.32
CA ARG A 242 -9.97 24.92 -21.05
C ARG A 242 -11.06 24.14 -20.31
N MET A 243 -12.05 23.61 -21.02
CA MET A 243 -13.13 22.82 -20.43
C MET A 243 -12.65 21.50 -19.82
N VAL A 244 -11.71 20.81 -20.47
CA VAL A 244 -11.11 19.57 -19.95
C VAL A 244 -10.41 19.84 -18.63
N LYS A 245 -9.60 20.91 -18.57
CA LYS A 245 -8.92 21.32 -17.33
C LYS A 245 -9.91 21.66 -16.22
N VAL A 246 -10.98 22.40 -16.53
CA VAL A 246 -12.02 22.73 -15.55
C VAL A 246 -12.67 21.46 -15.00
N VAL A 247 -13.09 20.53 -15.86
CA VAL A 247 -13.70 19.26 -15.41
C VAL A 247 -12.72 18.47 -14.55
N TYR A 248 -11.46 18.35 -14.97
CA TYR A 248 -10.43 17.64 -14.23
C TYR A 248 -10.24 18.17 -12.81
N TYR A 249 -10.02 19.49 -12.66
CA TYR A 249 -9.80 20.09 -11.33
C TYR A 249 -11.05 20.07 -10.47
N VAL A 250 -12.25 20.18 -11.07
CA VAL A 250 -13.52 20.00 -10.35
C VAL A 250 -13.62 18.57 -9.81
N LEU A 251 -13.25 17.55 -10.59
CA LEU A 251 -13.26 16.16 -10.14
C LEU A 251 -12.28 15.89 -8.99
N ILE A 252 -11.11 16.55 -8.97
CA ILE A 252 -10.21 16.49 -7.80
C ILE A 252 -10.91 17.01 -6.55
N VAL A 253 -11.52 18.20 -6.63
CA VAL A 253 -12.22 18.81 -5.48
C VAL A 253 -13.39 17.94 -5.03
N VAL A 254 -14.19 17.44 -5.97
CA VAL A 254 -15.31 16.53 -5.70
C VAL A 254 -14.81 15.25 -5.01
N GLY A 255 -13.74 14.64 -5.51
CA GLY A 255 -13.13 13.45 -4.92
C GLY A 255 -12.71 13.67 -3.47
N VAL A 256 -11.98 14.76 -3.19
CA VAL A 256 -11.53 15.09 -1.83
C VAL A 256 -12.69 15.40 -0.88
N VAL A 257 -13.65 16.22 -1.31
CA VAL A 257 -14.84 16.57 -0.49
C VAL A 257 -15.68 15.33 -0.23
N HIS A 258 -15.94 14.52 -1.26
CA HIS A 258 -16.61 13.24 -1.11
C HIS A 258 -15.89 12.37 -0.09
N SER A 259 -14.58 12.13 -0.25
CA SER A 259 -13.82 11.27 0.65
C SER A 259 -13.86 11.75 2.10
N TYR A 260 -13.74 13.05 2.35
CA TYR A 260 -13.88 13.60 3.70
C TYR A 260 -15.27 13.35 4.29
N THR A 261 -16.34 13.64 3.52
CA THR A 261 -17.72 13.42 3.98
C THR A 261 -18.06 11.94 4.16
N TYR A 262 -17.55 11.08 3.27
CA TYR A 262 -17.76 9.63 3.30
C TYR A 262 -17.14 9.03 4.55
N LEU A 263 -15.86 9.32 4.83
CA LEU A 263 -15.16 8.84 6.02
C LEU A 263 -15.77 9.36 7.33
N LYS A 264 -16.38 10.56 7.32
CA LYS A 264 -17.04 11.13 8.50
C LYS A 264 -18.37 10.47 8.83
N ASN A 265 -19.09 9.98 7.83
CA ASN A 265 -20.46 9.47 7.97
C ASN A 265 -20.54 7.94 8.13
N MET A 266 -19.41 7.25 8.09
CA MET A 266 -19.30 5.80 8.26
C MET A 266 -18.85 5.42 9.66
#